data_AF-A0A225UWL0-F1
#
_entry.id   AF-A0A225UWL0-F1
#
_cell.length_a   1.000
_cell.length_b   1.000
_cell.length_c   1.000
_cell.angle_alpha   90.00
_cell.angle_beta   90.00
_cell.angle_gamma   90.00
#
_symmetry.space_group_name_H-M   'P 1'
#
loop_
_entity.id
_entity.type
_entity.pdbx_description
1 polymer ?
#
loop_
_entity_poly.entity_id
_entity_poly.type
_entity_poly.pdbx_seq_one_letter_code
_entity_poly.pdbx_strand_id
1 'polypeptide(L)'
;DLGPDDFIPNGCAMCAIGFESPSIPPSSAVNIPAVSDPVPSVDAFVVDASALEHEAQVLRSRLELSTALNAGLATHASEIHDQLIALRERARKGYNLGLQAVDRLSSEVETRDHIIRELRDDNQGLRDQAFQANTWRTQCNNLCKTTADEATSYQNALARANAWISSLNSQLAAASVPALPLASPPVSTAASLTSVTGDELSRFRADFLPRRLPFRLNGVESVPSLPSETLRAESERRRVQCDPTAAELDDARDSLDCSHRELDVVRAANQPLQYDLRRVNALLVAHAEEHQRDIARTRDLETSSSAAEAARVSAHADQDSAQASVLPIASRAASFRSALVDDRRSATQRLVQTQERVRRLTARAVGLENALALSQQALQAKIAQLGGLIDHDFLRKRTGRSRFEVMQSHEDASTES
;
A
#
# COMPACT_ATOMS: atom_id res chain seq x y z
N ASP A 1 -0.93 4.53 28.81
CA ASP A 1 0.48 4.13 28.62
C ASP A 1 0.60 3.30 27.36
N LEU A 2 0.96 3.95 26.25
CA LEU A 2 1.35 3.30 25.01
C LEU A 2 2.87 3.43 24.95
N GLY A 3 3.58 2.30 24.94
CA GLY A 3 5.03 2.28 24.91
C GLY A 3 5.56 2.54 23.50
N PRO A 4 6.80 3.03 23.35
CA PRO A 4 7.46 3.16 22.05
C PRO A 4 7.54 1.83 21.27
N ASP A 5 7.43 0.70 21.98
CA ASP A 5 7.44 -0.65 21.40
C ASP A 5 6.09 -1.06 20.77
N ASP A 6 4.98 -0.35 21.05
CA ASP A 6 3.68 -0.63 20.43
C ASP A 6 3.59 -0.12 18.98
N PHE A 7 4.56 0.70 18.55
CA PHE A 7 4.67 1.28 17.21
C PHE A 7 5.71 0.57 16.32
N ILE A 8 6.40 -0.44 16.84
CA ILE A 8 7.34 -1.23 16.06
C ILE A 8 6.52 -2.36 15.42
N PRO A 9 6.24 -2.33 14.10
CA PRO A 9 5.66 -3.49 13.45
C PRO A 9 6.69 -4.61 13.63
N ASN A 10 6.27 -5.69 14.31
CA ASN A 10 7.02 -6.94 14.41
C ASN A 10 7.69 -7.18 13.07
N GLY A 11 9.03 -7.10 13.07
CA GLY A 11 9.82 -6.88 11.86
C GLY A 11 9.35 -7.75 10.71
N CYS A 12 8.92 -7.11 9.63
CA CYS A 12 8.62 -7.80 8.38
C CYS A 12 9.83 -8.67 8.02
N ALA A 13 9.63 -9.99 7.90
CA ALA A 13 10.70 -10.94 7.60
C ALA A 13 11.43 -10.57 6.29
N MET A 14 10.75 -9.90 5.35
CA MET A 14 11.35 -9.37 4.12
C MET A 14 12.31 -8.21 4.36
N CYS A 15 12.11 -7.39 5.40
CA CYS A 15 13.03 -6.32 5.78
C CYS A 15 14.28 -6.85 6.52
N ALA A 16 14.16 -7.98 7.22
CA ALA A 16 15.26 -8.59 7.98
C ALA A 16 16.25 -9.39 7.09
N ILE A 17 15.79 -9.89 5.94
CA ILE A 17 16.62 -10.72 5.05
C ILE A 17 17.55 -9.88 4.17
N GLY A 18 17.38 -8.55 4.12
CA GLY A 18 18.11 -7.69 3.22
C GLY A 18 17.65 -7.92 1.77
N PHE A 19 17.43 -6.84 1.04
CA PHE A 19 17.18 -6.91 -0.40
C PHE A 19 18.45 -7.36 -1.12
N GLU A 20 18.78 -8.66 -1.10
CA GLU A 20 19.56 -9.24 -2.18
C GLU A 20 18.63 -9.28 -3.40
N SER A 21 18.75 -8.26 -4.24
CA SER A 21 18.16 -8.23 -5.56
C SER A 21 18.46 -9.57 -6.25
N PRO A 22 17.43 -10.34 -6.67
CA PRO A 22 17.66 -11.52 -7.48
C PRO A 22 18.51 -11.12 -8.67
N SER A 23 19.71 -11.70 -8.79
CA SER A 23 20.61 -11.39 -9.89
C SER A 23 19.92 -11.79 -11.18
N ILE A 24 19.55 -10.78 -11.97
CA ILE A 24 18.96 -10.96 -13.29
C ILE A 24 20.07 -11.46 -14.19
N PRO A 25 20.01 -12.70 -14.72
CA PRO A 25 20.98 -13.14 -15.71
C PRO A 25 20.90 -12.21 -16.93
N PRO A 26 22.05 -11.75 -17.47
CA PRO A 26 22.06 -10.84 -18.61
C PRO A 26 21.35 -11.48 -19.81
N SER A 27 20.58 -10.67 -20.55
CA SER A 27 19.98 -11.07 -21.83
C SER A 27 21.07 -11.58 -22.77
N SER A 28 20.90 -12.77 -23.32
CA SER A 28 21.79 -13.30 -24.34
C SER A 28 21.48 -12.54 -25.62
N ALA A 29 22.44 -11.80 -26.20
CA ALA A 29 22.19 -11.06 -27.43
C ALA A 29 21.96 -12.05 -28.60
N VAL A 30 20.72 -12.50 -28.79
CA VAL A 30 20.31 -13.24 -29.97
C VAL A 30 20.16 -12.22 -31.10
N ASN A 31 21.12 -12.22 -32.02
CA ASN A 31 21.04 -11.42 -33.24
C ASN A 31 19.94 -11.99 -34.12
N ILE A 32 18.80 -11.30 -34.21
CA ILE A 32 17.75 -11.61 -35.18
C ILE A 32 18.25 -11.16 -36.55
N PRO A 33 18.46 -12.06 -37.53
CA PRO A 33 18.94 -11.67 -38.86
C PRO A 33 17.95 -10.74 -39.55
N ALA A 34 18.44 -9.72 -40.25
CA ALA A 34 17.58 -8.83 -41.03
C ALA A 34 17.04 -9.56 -42.27
N VAL A 35 15.87 -9.15 -42.78
CA VAL A 35 15.15 -9.74 -43.93
C VAL A 35 15.98 -9.79 -45.24
N SER A 36 17.21 -9.28 -45.25
CA SER A 36 18.11 -9.20 -46.40
C SER A 36 19.43 -9.98 -46.26
N ASP A 37 19.67 -10.64 -45.12
CA ASP A 37 20.90 -11.40 -44.88
C ASP A 37 20.86 -12.78 -45.57
N PRO A 38 22.02 -13.30 -46.04
CA PRO A 38 22.08 -14.60 -46.72
C PRO A 38 21.56 -15.72 -45.81
N VAL A 39 20.74 -16.60 -46.37
CA VAL A 39 20.04 -17.68 -45.66
C VAL A 39 21.04 -18.51 -44.82
N PRO A 40 20.95 -18.48 -43.48
CA PRO A 40 21.80 -19.29 -42.62
C PRO A 40 21.53 -20.78 -42.87
N SER A 41 22.54 -21.63 -42.70
CA SER A 41 22.35 -23.09 -42.79
C SER A 41 21.28 -23.56 -41.78
N VAL A 42 20.62 -24.69 -42.06
CA VAL A 42 19.60 -25.28 -41.16
C VAL A 42 20.11 -25.42 -39.72
N ASP A 43 21.39 -25.76 -39.53
CA ASP A 43 22.03 -25.88 -38.22
C ASP A 43 22.10 -24.52 -37.49
N ALA A 44 22.38 -23.42 -38.19
CA ALA A 44 22.37 -22.09 -37.60
C ALA A 44 20.96 -21.68 -37.15
N PHE A 45 19.94 -22.04 -37.92
CA PHE A 45 18.55 -21.81 -37.56
C PHE A 45 18.11 -22.64 -36.33
N VAL A 46 18.56 -23.89 -36.20
CA VAL A 46 18.28 -24.72 -35.02
C VAL A 46 18.92 -24.13 -33.77
N VAL A 47 20.17 -23.63 -33.88
CA VAL A 47 20.87 -22.94 -32.78
C VAL A 47 20.11 -21.67 -32.39
N ASP A 48 19.73 -20.82 -33.34
CA ASP A 48 18.97 -19.60 -33.04
C ASP A 48 17.59 -19.90 -32.42
N ALA A 49 16.90 -20.94 -32.88
CA ALA A 49 15.63 -21.37 -32.31
C ALA A 49 15.77 -21.84 -30.86
N SER A 50 16.80 -22.65 -30.58
CA SER A 50 17.08 -23.12 -29.23
C SER A 50 17.50 -21.98 -28.28
N ALA A 51 18.21 -20.97 -28.79
CA ALA A 51 18.55 -19.77 -28.04
C ALA A 51 17.28 -18.95 -27.73
N LEU A 52 16.40 -18.76 -28.71
CA LEU A 52 15.14 -18.04 -28.53
C LEU A 52 14.20 -18.76 -27.55
N GLU A 53 14.14 -20.10 -27.60
CA GLU A 53 13.36 -20.92 -26.67
C GLU A 53 13.91 -20.80 -25.24
N HIS A 54 15.24 -20.81 -25.08
CA HIS A 54 15.89 -20.57 -23.79
C HIS A 54 15.56 -19.17 -23.25
N GLU A 55 15.64 -18.13 -24.06
CA GLU A 55 15.28 -16.77 -23.66
C GLU A 55 13.80 -16.64 -23.28
N ALA A 56 12.90 -17.26 -24.06
CA ALA A 56 11.47 -17.28 -23.73
C ALA A 56 11.22 -17.96 -22.38
N GLN A 57 11.95 -19.04 -22.07
CA GLN A 57 11.85 -19.71 -20.78
C GLN A 57 12.39 -18.86 -19.63
N VAL A 58 13.49 -18.15 -19.84
CA VAL A 58 14.04 -17.19 -18.85
C VAL A 58 13.06 -16.05 -18.60
N LEU A 59 12.46 -15.48 -19.64
CA LEU A 59 11.47 -14.41 -19.52
C LEU A 59 10.20 -14.88 -18.79
N ARG A 60 9.70 -16.09 -19.09
CA ARG A 60 8.58 -16.69 -18.34
C ARG A 60 8.91 -16.85 -16.85
N SER A 61 10.09 -17.37 -16.54
CA SER A 61 10.54 -17.53 -15.15
C SER A 61 10.64 -16.18 -14.41
N ARG A 62 11.12 -15.13 -15.10
CA ARG A 62 11.16 -13.76 -14.54
C ARG A 62 9.76 -13.18 -14.33
N LEU A 63 8.84 -13.41 -15.26
CA LEU A 63 7.45 -12.96 -15.14
C LEU A 63 6.76 -13.66 -13.96
N GLU A 64 6.93 -14.96 -13.81
CA GLU A 64 6.39 -15.73 -12.67
C GLU A 64 6.91 -15.20 -11.33
N LEU A 65 8.22 -14.98 -11.22
CA LEU A 65 8.83 -14.41 -10.01
C LEU A 65 8.31 -13.00 -9.72
N SER A 66 8.25 -12.13 -10.74
CA SER A 66 7.71 -10.77 -10.60
C SER A 66 6.24 -10.79 -10.16
N THR A 67 5.44 -11.70 -10.72
CA THR A 67 4.03 -11.86 -10.36
C THR A 67 3.88 -12.33 -8.92
N ALA A 68 4.70 -13.29 -8.48
CA ALA A 68 4.71 -13.75 -7.09
C ALA A 68 5.13 -12.65 -6.10
N LEU A 69 6.17 -11.88 -6.43
CA LEU A 69 6.62 -10.75 -5.62
C LEU A 69 5.56 -9.64 -5.55
N ASN A 70 4.93 -9.30 -6.68
CA ASN A 70 3.85 -8.32 -6.73
C ASN A 70 2.63 -8.78 -5.91
N ALA A 71 2.27 -10.06 -5.96
CA ALA A 71 1.22 -10.63 -5.13
C ALA A 71 1.57 -10.55 -3.63
N GLY A 72 2.80 -10.90 -3.25
CA GLY A 72 3.29 -10.75 -1.88
C GLY A 72 3.23 -9.31 -1.37
N LEU A 73 3.69 -8.35 -2.18
CA LEU A 73 3.62 -6.92 -1.87
C LEU A 73 2.18 -6.43 -1.74
N ALA A 74 1.26 -6.87 -2.61
CA ALA A 74 -0.15 -6.52 -2.53
C ALA A 74 -0.79 -7.05 -1.24
N THR A 75 -0.45 -8.27 -0.84
CA THR A 75 -0.94 -8.89 0.41
C THR A 75 -0.46 -8.10 1.63
N HIS A 76 0.84 -7.77 1.67
CA HIS A 76 1.43 -6.97 2.74
C HIS A 76 0.86 -5.53 2.79
N ALA A 77 0.63 -4.91 1.63
CA ALA A 77 0.00 -3.60 1.56
C ALA A 77 -1.45 -3.63 2.07
N SER A 78 -2.20 -4.71 1.80
CA SER A 78 -3.55 -4.90 2.35
C SER A 78 -3.53 -5.03 3.87
N GLU A 79 -2.59 -5.81 4.43
CA GLU A 79 -2.48 -5.97 5.87
C GLU A 79 -2.13 -4.65 6.58
N ILE A 80 -1.17 -3.88 6.03
CA ILE A 80 -0.86 -2.54 6.54
C ILE A 80 -2.10 -1.63 6.45
N HIS A 81 -2.85 -1.69 5.35
CA HIS A 81 -4.04 -0.88 5.17
C HIS A 81 -5.08 -1.17 6.26
N ASP A 82 -5.34 -2.44 6.55
CA ASP A 82 -6.30 -2.88 7.58
C ASP A 82 -5.84 -2.43 8.99
N GLN A 83 -4.55 -2.57 9.29
CA GLN A 83 -3.98 -2.09 10.56
C GLN A 83 -4.13 -0.57 10.70
N LEU A 84 -3.92 0.18 9.63
CA LEU A 84 -4.02 1.64 9.62
C LEU A 84 -5.48 2.11 9.79
N ILE A 85 -6.45 1.38 9.21
CA ILE A 85 -7.88 1.58 9.47
C ILE A 85 -8.19 1.35 10.96
N ALA A 86 -7.73 0.23 11.53
CA ALA A 86 -7.99 -0.09 12.93
C ALA A 86 -7.40 0.96 13.90
N LEU A 87 -6.19 1.46 13.62
CA LEU A 87 -5.57 2.56 14.37
C LEU A 87 -6.39 3.85 14.27
N ARG A 88 -6.84 4.20 13.06
CA ARG A 88 -7.68 5.38 12.84
C ARG A 88 -9.01 5.29 13.59
N GLU A 89 -9.66 4.13 13.59
CA GLU A 89 -10.92 3.91 14.32
C GLU A 89 -10.71 4.01 15.82
N ARG A 90 -9.63 3.44 16.35
CA ARG A 90 -9.26 3.56 17.77
C ARG A 90 -9.03 5.03 18.16
N ALA A 91 -8.28 5.77 17.35
CA ALA A 91 -8.04 7.20 17.56
C ALA A 91 -9.36 8.00 17.54
N ARG A 92 -10.24 7.71 16.58
CA ARG A 92 -11.57 8.34 16.47
C ARG A 92 -12.44 8.05 17.70
N LYS A 93 -12.41 6.81 18.21
CA LYS A 93 -13.11 6.42 19.44
C LYS A 93 -12.57 7.19 20.65
N GLY A 94 -11.24 7.32 20.76
CA GLY A 94 -10.60 8.14 21.80
C GLY A 94 -11.03 9.60 21.73
N TYR A 95 -11.03 10.19 20.53
CA TYR A 95 -11.50 11.57 20.31
C TYR A 95 -12.96 11.76 20.71
N ASN A 96 -13.85 10.83 20.33
CA ASN A 96 -15.26 10.90 20.69
C ASN A 96 -15.49 10.78 22.20
N LEU A 97 -14.71 9.93 22.89
CA LEU A 97 -14.75 9.83 24.36
C LEU A 97 -14.27 11.13 25.01
N GLY A 98 -13.20 11.73 24.48
CA GLY A 98 -12.73 13.05 24.93
C GLY A 98 -13.79 14.13 24.76
N LEU A 99 -14.46 14.17 23.60
CA LEU A 99 -15.54 15.13 23.34
C LEU A 99 -16.70 14.97 24.33
N GLN A 100 -17.13 13.73 24.60
CA GLN A 100 -18.16 13.46 25.61
C GLN A 100 -17.75 13.89 27.03
N ALA A 101 -16.48 13.72 27.39
CA ALA A 101 -15.96 14.19 28.67
C ALA A 101 -15.98 15.72 28.76
N VAL A 102 -15.60 16.42 27.69
CA VAL A 102 -15.67 17.88 27.60
C VAL A 102 -17.12 18.37 27.71
N ASP A 103 -18.05 17.77 26.98
CA ASP A 103 -19.48 18.13 27.05
C ASP A 103 -20.04 17.97 28.47
N ARG A 104 -19.67 16.87 29.14
CA ARG A 104 -20.06 16.62 30.53
C ARG A 104 -19.49 17.66 31.48
N LEU A 105 -18.21 17.99 31.36
CA LEU A 105 -17.56 19.01 32.18
C LEU A 105 -18.16 20.39 31.92
N SER A 106 -18.47 20.73 30.65
CA SER A 106 -19.13 21.98 30.28
C SER A 106 -20.49 22.12 30.98
N SER A 107 -21.31 21.07 30.94
CA SER A 107 -22.61 21.07 31.63
C SER A 107 -22.47 21.21 33.15
N GLU A 108 -21.44 20.62 33.74
CA GLU A 108 -21.16 20.78 35.18
C GLU A 108 -20.71 22.20 35.53
N VAL A 109 -19.87 22.82 34.69
CA VAL A 109 -19.47 24.23 34.82
C VAL A 109 -20.69 25.15 34.74
N GLU A 110 -21.56 24.97 33.75
CA GLU A 110 -22.80 25.75 33.62
C GLU A 110 -23.70 25.63 34.86
N THR A 111 -23.81 24.41 35.41
CA THR A 111 -24.57 24.15 36.63
C THR A 111 -23.96 24.87 37.83
N ARG A 112 -22.62 24.82 37.98
CA ARG A 112 -21.91 25.52 39.05
C ARG A 112 -22.04 27.04 38.91
N ASP A 113 -21.93 27.58 37.71
CA ASP A 113 -22.14 29.00 37.43
C ASP A 113 -23.56 29.44 37.78
N HIS A 114 -24.55 28.57 37.54
CA HIS A 114 -25.91 28.82 37.97
C HIS A 114 -26.04 28.95 39.49
N ILE A 115 -25.48 28.00 40.23
CA ILE A 115 -25.50 28.00 41.70
C ILE A 115 -24.74 29.22 42.25
N ILE A 116 -23.59 29.57 41.67
CA ILE A 116 -22.81 30.75 42.09
C ILE A 116 -23.61 32.04 41.93
N ARG A 117 -24.39 32.16 40.86
CA ARG A 117 -25.26 33.32 40.64
C ARG A 117 -26.39 33.40 41.66
N GLU A 118 -27.07 32.27 41.90
CA GLU A 118 -28.14 32.19 42.92
C GLU A 118 -27.61 32.56 44.31
N LEU A 119 -26.47 31.99 44.72
CA LEU A 119 -25.83 32.35 45.98
C LEU A 119 -25.42 33.82 46.06
N ARG A 120 -25.07 34.45 44.92
CA ARG A 120 -24.76 35.87 44.87
C ARG A 120 -26.00 36.72 45.11
N ASP A 121 -27.11 36.35 44.46
CA ASP A 121 -28.40 37.04 44.59
C ASP A 121 -28.93 36.92 46.03
N ASP A 122 -28.83 35.73 46.64
CA ASP A 122 -29.18 35.50 48.04
C ASP A 122 -28.33 36.35 48.99
N ASN A 123 -27.00 36.38 48.78
CA ASN A 123 -26.11 37.21 49.57
C ASN A 123 -26.44 38.70 49.44
N GLN A 124 -26.86 39.14 48.25
CA GLN A 124 -27.30 40.51 48.05
C GLN A 124 -28.60 40.79 48.81
N GLY A 125 -29.58 39.87 48.75
CA GLY A 125 -30.82 39.98 49.53
C GLY A 125 -30.58 40.04 51.04
N LEU A 126 -29.65 39.24 51.57
CA LEU A 126 -29.27 39.28 52.98
C LEU A 126 -28.61 40.61 53.37
N ARG A 127 -27.76 41.18 52.50
CA ARG A 127 -27.15 42.51 52.72
C ARG A 127 -28.21 43.59 52.76
N ASP A 128 -29.19 43.54 51.87
CA ASP A 128 -30.28 44.51 51.83
C ASP A 128 -31.17 44.41 53.08
N GLN A 129 -31.48 43.20 53.53
CA GLN A 129 -32.20 42.97 54.79
C GLN A 129 -31.42 43.51 56.00
N ALA A 130 -30.11 43.25 56.07
CA ALA A 130 -29.26 43.76 57.15
C ALA A 130 -29.23 45.30 57.16
N PHE A 131 -29.17 45.93 55.99
CA PHE A 131 -29.24 47.39 55.85
C PHE A 131 -30.58 47.95 56.34
N GLN A 132 -31.70 47.31 55.97
CA GLN A 132 -33.02 47.69 56.45
C GLN A 132 -33.16 47.51 57.96
N ALA A 133 -32.67 46.41 58.53
CA ALA A 133 -32.69 46.17 59.97
C ALA A 133 -31.87 47.22 60.74
N ASN A 134 -30.70 47.63 60.21
CA ASN A 134 -29.90 48.71 60.77
C ASN A 134 -30.62 50.06 60.70
N THR A 135 -31.35 50.32 59.61
CA THR A 135 -32.18 51.51 59.44
C THR A 135 -33.30 51.55 60.49
N TRP A 136 -34.05 50.47 60.63
CA TRP A 136 -35.10 50.33 61.65
C TRP A 136 -34.55 50.48 63.07
N ARG A 137 -33.42 49.85 63.38
CA ARG A 137 -32.77 49.99 64.69
C ARG A 137 -32.43 51.46 64.98
N THR A 138 -31.91 52.17 63.99
CA THR A 138 -31.58 53.60 64.12
C THR A 138 -32.85 54.43 64.38
N GLN A 139 -33.93 54.16 63.67
CA GLN A 139 -35.23 54.82 63.88
C GLN A 139 -35.79 54.55 65.29
N CYS A 140 -35.80 53.28 65.74
CA CYS A 140 -36.23 52.92 67.08
C CYS A 140 -35.38 53.60 68.17
N ASN A 141 -34.05 53.64 67.99
CA ASN A 141 -33.16 54.31 68.93
C ASN A 141 -33.44 55.82 69.01
N ASN A 142 -33.72 56.47 67.87
CA ASN A 142 -34.09 57.87 67.84
C ASN A 142 -35.43 58.11 68.56
N LEU A 143 -36.44 57.27 68.32
CA LEU A 143 -37.72 57.34 69.03
C LEU A 143 -37.55 57.14 70.54
N CYS A 144 -36.74 56.18 70.97
CA CYS A 144 -36.47 55.97 72.39
C CYS A 144 -35.81 57.20 73.04
N LYS A 145 -34.87 57.85 72.34
CA LYS A 145 -34.24 59.09 72.80
C LYS A 145 -35.26 60.21 72.91
N THR A 146 -36.06 60.46 71.87
CA THR A 146 -37.07 61.52 71.91
C THR A 146 -38.08 61.30 73.03
N THR A 147 -38.55 60.06 73.23
CA THR A 147 -39.47 59.74 74.34
C THR A 147 -38.81 59.91 75.70
N ALA A 148 -37.53 59.56 75.86
CA ALA A 148 -36.79 59.78 77.10
C ALA A 148 -36.60 61.28 77.38
N ASP A 149 -36.29 62.08 76.36
CA ASP A 149 -36.14 63.53 76.46
C ASP A 149 -37.47 64.19 76.81
N GLU A 150 -38.58 63.78 76.18
CA GLU A 150 -39.93 64.24 76.50
C GLU A 150 -40.33 63.86 77.94
N ALA A 151 -40.09 62.62 78.36
CA ALA A 151 -40.37 62.18 79.73
C ALA A 151 -39.59 63.01 80.76
N THR A 152 -38.32 63.29 80.49
CA THR A 152 -37.48 64.16 81.33
C THR A 152 -38.02 65.59 81.35
N SER A 153 -38.47 66.12 80.21
CA SER A 153 -39.12 67.43 80.10
C SER A 153 -40.40 67.52 80.94
N TYR A 154 -41.26 66.50 80.87
CA TYR A 154 -42.49 66.41 81.67
C TYR A 154 -42.20 66.31 83.17
N GLN A 155 -41.21 65.49 83.58
CA GLN A 155 -40.78 65.41 84.97
C GLN A 155 -40.27 66.76 85.49
N ASN A 156 -39.47 67.46 84.70
CA ASN A 156 -38.99 68.80 85.05
C ASN A 156 -40.14 69.82 85.14
N ALA A 157 -41.12 69.75 84.25
CA ALA A 157 -42.30 70.60 84.30
C ALA A 157 -43.14 70.34 85.56
N LEU A 158 -43.33 69.07 85.92
CA LEU A 158 -44.02 68.67 87.15
C LEU A 158 -43.26 69.11 88.40
N ALA A 159 -41.92 68.97 88.42
CA ALA A 159 -41.09 69.48 89.51
C ALA A 159 -41.22 71.01 89.66
N ARG A 160 -41.21 71.76 88.56
CA ARG A 160 -41.45 73.22 88.57
C ARG A 160 -42.84 73.56 89.10
N ALA A 161 -43.88 72.85 88.67
CA ALA A 161 -45.25 73.07 89.14
C ALA A 161 -45.36 72.78 90.65
N ASN A 162 -44.75 71.70 91.14
CA ASN A 162 -44.74 71.36 92.57
C ASN A 162 -43.96 72.39 93.40
N ALA A 163 -42.83 72.90 92.89
CA ALA A 163 -42.10 73.98 93.54
C ALA A 163 -42.93 75.27 93.60
N TRP A 164 -43.68 75.58 92.55
CA TRP A 164 -44.60 76.72 92.53
C TRP A 164 -45.76 76.56 93.53
N ILE A 165 -46.39 75.38 93.59
CA ILE A 165 -47.42 75.06 94.58
C ILE A 165 -46.86 75.20 96.01
N SER A 166 -45.65 74.69 96.26
CA SER A 166 -44.99 74.80 97.56
C SER A 166 -44.70 76.26 97.95
N SER A 167 -44.30 77.09 96.98
CA SER A 167 -44.13 78.53 97.18
C SER A 167 -45.44 79.24 97.51
N LEU A 168 -46.52 78.96 96.76
CA LEU A 168 -47.85 79.51 97.05
C LEU A 168 -48.36 79.10 98.43
N ASN A 169 -48.20 77.83 98.81
CA ASN A 169 -48.56 77.35 100.14
C ASN A 169 -47.76 78.06 101.25
N SER A 170 -46.47 78.31 101.01
CA SER A 170 -45.62 79.06 101.96
C SER A 170 -46.09 80.51 102.09
N GLN A 171 -46.50 81.15 100.99
CA GLN A 171 -47.07 82.50 101.00
C GLN A 171 -48.44 82.55 101.71
N LEU A 172 -49.29 81.54 101.52
CA LEU A 172 -50.57 81.43 102.21
C LEU A 172 -50.39 81.24 103.72
N ALA A 173 -49.43 80.43 104.13
CA ALA A 173 -49.06 80.24 105.54
C ALA A 173 -48.51 81.54 106.15
N ALA A 174 -47.71 82.30 105.41
CA ALA A 174 -47.19 83.60 105.85
C ALA A 174 -48.26 84.70 105.95
N ALA A 175 -49.29 84.68 105.09
CA ALA A 175 -50.42 85.60 105.15
C ALA A 175 -51.39 85.31 106.32
N SER A 176 -51.28 84.15 106.97
CA SER A 176 -52.21 83.68 108.00
C SER A 176 -51.83 84.08 109.44
N VAL A 177 -50.95 85.08 109.63
CA VAL A 177 -50.58 85.60 110.96
C VAL A 177 -50.96 87.09 111.09
N PRO A 178 -51.95 87.46 111.93
CA PRO A 178 -52.07 88.83 112.42
C PRO A 178 -51.25 89.00 113.71
N ALA A 179 -50.32 89.94 113.68
CA ALA A 179 -49.62 90.42 114.86
C ALA A 179 -50.52 91.41 115.64
N LEU A 180 -50.61 91.29 116.96
CA LEU A 180 -50.12 92.30 117.95
C LEU A 180 -50.52 91.93 119.40
N PRO A 181 -49.82 92.47 120.44
CA PRO A 181 -49.57 91.78 121.71
C PRO A 181 -50.36 92.29 122.95
N LEU A 182 -50.36 91.42 123.99
CA LEU A 182 -50.49 91.62 125.45
C LEU A 182 -51.55 92.63 126.00
N ALA A 183 -52.40 92.33 126.99
CA ALA A 183 -52.18 91.49 128.18
C ALA A 183 -53.50 91.04 128.88
N SER A 184 -53.35 89.95 129.65
CA SER A 184 -54.15 89.43 130.77
C SER A 184 -55.39 88.54 130.51
N PRO A 185 -55.64 87.55 131.41
CA PRO A 185 -56.36 86.28 131.16
C PRO A 185 -57.74 86.27 131.91
N PRO A 186 -58.54 85.18 132.10
CA PRO A 186 -58.18 83.74 132.14
C PRO A 186 -59.26 82.69 131.69
N VAL A 187 -58.89 81.42 131.92
CA VAL A 187 -59.72 80.23 132.24
C VAL A 187 -60.05 79.23 131.11
N SER A 188 -59.57 78.00 131.37
CA SER A 188 -60.00 76.63 131.01
C SER A 188 -61.18 76.44 130.05
N THR A 189 -61.11 75.45 129.15
CA THR A 189 -61.50 74.03 129.35
C THR A 189 -61.45 73.24 128.01
N ALA A 190 -61.29 71.92 128.12
CA ALA A 190 -61.00 70.86 127.15
C ALA A 190 -61.91 70.67 125.90
N ALA A 191 -61.33 70.04 124.86
CA ALA A 191 -61.82 68.86 124.08
C ALA A 191 -61.03 68.75 122.75
N SER A 192 -60.08 67.82 122.61
CA SER A 192 -60.18 66.50 121.94
C SER A 192 -60.60 66.50 120.47
N LEU A 193 -59.72 66.02 119.56
CA LEU A 193 -59.93 64.82 118.71
C LEU A 193 -58.77 64.59 117.68
N THR A 194 -58.09 63.43 117.84
CA THR A 194 -57.67 62.43 116.81
C THR A 194 -56.87 62.86 115.56
N SER A 195 -55.57 62.55 115.45
CA SER A 195 -54.94 61.26 115.04
C SER A 195 -54.65 61.16 113.54
N VAL A 196 -53.40 60.88 113.16
CA VAL A 196 -52.92 59.65 112.49
C VAL A 196 -51.49 59.89 111.99
N THR A 197 -50.64 58.96 112.39
CA THR A 197 -49.22 58.76 112.06
C THR A 197 -48.99 58.55 110.56
N GLY A 198 -47.90 59.13 110.03
CA GLY A 198 -47.44 58.94 108.65
C GLY A 198 -45.92 58.85 108.59
N ASP A 199 -45.37 57.81 109.19
CA ASP A 199 -43.98 57.39 109.07
C ASP A 199 -43.97 56.19 108.11
N GLU A 200 -43.65 56.40 106.82
CA GLU A 200 -43.22 55.37 105.83
C GLU A 200 -43.09 55.95 104.39
N LEU A 201 -42.16 56.89 104.16
CA LEU A 201 -41.74 57.29 102.79
C LEU A 201 -40.22 57.31 102.65
N SER A 202 -39.56 56.18 102.96
CA SER A 202 -38.13 55.98 102.66
C SER A 202 -37.76 54.55 102.24
N ARG A 203 -38.70 53.79 101.64
CA ARG A 203 -38.42 52.43 101.14
C ARG A 203 -38.77 52.12 99.67
N PHE A 204 -39.14 53.10 98.85
CA PHE A 204 -39.43 52.88 97.41
C PHE A 204 -38.28 53.30 96.47
N ARG A 205 -37.03 53.06 96.88
CA ARG A 205 -35.83 53.37 96.08
C ARG A 205 -34.88 52.17 95.94
N ALA A 206 -35.45 50.98 95.72
CA ALA A 206 -34.72 49.81 95.23
C ALA A 206 -35.78 48.79 94.81
N ASP A 207 -36.12 48.76 93.51
CA ASP A 207 -36.68 47.61 92.77
C ASP A 207 -37.30 48.10 91.46
N PHE A 208 -36.44 48.48 90.51
CA PHE A 208 -36.78 48.47 89.09
C PHE A 208 -35.61 47.88 88.30
N LEU A 209 -35.27 46.62 88.63
CA LEU A 209 -34.76 45.70 87.61
C LEU A 209 -35.94 45.31 86.72
N PRO A 210 -35.80 45.25 85.38
CA PRO A 210 -36.89 44.81 84.54
C PRO A 210 -37.10 43.30 84.74
N ARG A 211 -38.09 42.96 85.56
CA ARG A 211 -38.65 41.62 85.66
C ARG A 211 -39.33 41.31 84.33
N ARG A 212 -38.71 40.41 83.58
CA ARG A 212 -39.29 39.72 82.41
C ARG A 212 -40.75 39.36 82.70
N LEU A 213 -41.67 39.87 81.88
CA LEU A 213 -42.99 39.30 81.67
C LEU A 213 -43.04 38.78 80.22
N PRO A 214 -43.60 37.59 79.98
CA PRO A 214 -43.60 36.96 78.67
C PRO A 214 -44.72 37.58 77.83
N PHE A 215 -44.37 38.50 76.95
CA PHE A 215 -45.25 38.83 75.82
C PHE A 215 -45.12 37.71 74.78
N ARG A 216 -46.14 36.86 74.70
CA ARG A 216 -46.36 36.00 73.52
C ARG A 216 -46.71 36.90 72.33
N LEU A 217 -45.70 37.24 71.54
CA LEU A 217 -45.89 37.47 70.11
C LEU A 217 -45.97 36.08 69.48
N ASN A 218 -47.17 35.69 69.03
CA ASN A 218 -47.28 34.60 68.08
C ASN A 218 -46.54 35.02 66.80
N GLY A 219 -45.57 34.21 66.38
CA GLY A 219 -45.03 34.22 65.03
C GLY A 219 -43.82 35.13 64.80
N VAL A 220 -42.71 34.88 65.48
CA VAL A 220 -41.38 35.10 64.87
C VAL A 220 -40.52 33.92 65.28
N GLU A 221 -40.31 33.00 64.34
CA GLU A 221 -39.28 31.96 64.47
C GLU A 221 -37.96 32.62 64.85
N SER A 222 -37.37 32.10 65.92
CA SER A 222 -36.03 32.47 66.35
C SER A 222 -35.05 32.13 65.23
N VAL A 223 -34.64 33.13 64.46
CA VAL A 223 -33.46 33.01 63.61
C VAL A 223 -32.25 33.01 64.55
N PRO A 224 -31.46 31.92 64.61
CA PRO A 224 -30.29 31.87 65.47
C PRO A 224 -29.29 32.91 64.98
N SER A 225 -28.77 33.72 65.89
CA SER A 225 -27.69 34.66 65.63
C SER A 225 -26.44 33.85 65.28
N LEU A 226 -26.20 33.60 63.98
CA LEU A 226 -24.96 32.99 63.53
C LEU A 226 -23.82 33.99 63.83
N PRO A 227 -22.79 33.60 64.61
CA PRO A 227 -21.75 34.52 65.06
C PRO A 227 -20.90 34.98 63.86
N SER A 228 -20.41 36.23 63.88
CA SER A 228 -19.50 36.78 62.85
C SER A 228 -18.27 35.91 62.56
N GLU A 229 -17.91 35.00 63.47
CA GLU A 229 -16.89 33.98 63.24
C GLU A 229 -17.27 32.99 62.12
N THR A 230 -18.56 32.70 61.93
CA THR A 230 -19.08 31.83 60.86
C THR A 230 -18.91 32.48 59.48
N LEU A 231 -19.22 33.77 59.32
CA LEU A 231 -19.05 34.48 58.05
C LEU A 231 -17.58 34.72 57.71
N ARG A 232 -16.73 34.97 58.72
CA ARG A 232 -15.28 35.05 58.51
C ARG A 232 -14.72 33.70 58.09
N ALA A 233 -15.07 32.62 58.79
CA ALA A 233 -14.71 31.26 58.45
C ALA A 233 -15.24 30.81 57.08
N GLU A 234 -16.42 31.25 56.67
CA GLU A 234 -16.98 31.02 55.33
C GLU A 234 -16.18 31.76 54.24
N SER A 235 -15.78 33.01 54.48
CA SER A 235 -14.96 33.78 53.54
C SER A 235 -13.53 33.24 53.41
N GLU A 236 -12.99 32.72 54.51
CA GLU A 236 -11.66 32.12 54.60
C GLU A 236 -11.69 30.73 53.95
N ARG A 237 -12.75 29.94 54.17
CA ARG A 237 -13.05 28.71 53.40
C ARG A 237 -13.17 29.00 51.91
N ARG A 238 -13.89 30.05 51.50
CA ARG A 238 -14.02 30.42 50.08
C ARG A 238 -12.71 30.87 49.46
N ARG A 239 -11.86 31.64 50.15
CA ARG A 239 -10.50 31.97 49.67
C ARG A 239 -9.64 30.71 49.52
N VAL A 240 -9.64 29.86 50.53
CA VAL A 240 -8.97 28.55 50.53
C VAL A 240 -9.55 27.59 49.47
N GLN A 241 -10.76 27.86 48.96
CA GLN A 241 -11.41 27.07 47.89
C GLN A 241 -11.25 27.70 46.50
N CYS A 242 -11.00 29.01 46.41
CA CYS A 242 -10.66 29.71 45.15
C CYS A 242 -9.18 29.52 44.76
N ASP A 243 -8.27 29.50 45.73
CA ASP A 243 -6.84 29.26 45.51
C ASP A 243 -6.55 27.89 44.85
N PRO A 244 -7.17 26.76 45.26
CA PRO A 244 -7.00 25.47 44.58
C PRO A 244 -7.65 25.46 43.19
N THR A 245 -8.78 26.13 42.98
CA THR A 245 -9.37 26.22 41.62
C THR A 245 -8.54 27.06 40.66
N ALA A 246 -7.81 28.06 41.16
CA ALA A 246 -6.86 28.82 40.35
C ALA A 246 -5.63 27.97 40.00
N ALA A 247 -5.11 27.21 40.97
CA ALA A 247 -4.04 26.25 40.74
C ALA A 247 -4.45 25.14 39.75
N GLU A 248 -5.67 24.60 39.85
CA GLU A 248 -6.20 23.61 38.90
C GLU A 248 -6.33 24.16 37.47
N LEU A 249 -6.68 25.44 37.31
CA LEU A 249 -6.74 26.08 35.98
C LEU A 249 -5.36 26.32 35.38
N ASP A 250 -4.39 26.70 36.20
CA ASP A 250 -3.00 26.86 35.74
C ASP A 250 -2.36 25.49 35.43
N ASP A 251 -2.62 24.45 36.23
CA ASP A 251 -2.25 23.06 35.92
C ASP A 251 -2.90 22.57 34.62
N ALA A 252 -4.18 22.89 34.38
CA ALA A 252 -4.87 22.54 33.15
C ALA A 252 -4.28 23.26 31.92
N ARG A 253 -3.86 24.52 32.07
CA ARG A 253 -3.16 25.26 31.00
C ARG A 253 -1.80 24.66 30.71
N ASP A 254 -1.02 24.36 31.74
CA ASP A 254 0.29 23.71 31.59
C ASP A 254 0.15 22.33 30.94
N SER A 255 -0.88 21.56 31.31
CA SER A 255 -1.20 20.28 30.68
C SER A 255 -1.61 20.43 29.20
N LEU A 256 -2.33 21.49 28.84
CA LEU A 256 -2.71 21.79 27.46
C LEU A 256 -1.47 22.20 26.63
N ASP A 257 -0.62 23.05 27.19
CA ASP A 257 0.64 23.46 26.56
C ASP A 257 1.58 22.27 26.36
N CYS A 258 1.66 21.37 27.34
CA CYS A 258 2.36 20.09 27.18
C CYS A 258 1.75 19.25 26.05
N SER A 259 0.42 19.11 26.00
CA SER A 259 -0.26 18.36 24.93
C SER A 259 -0.02 18.95 23.53
N HIS A 260 0.02 20.29 23.42
CA HIS A 260 0.35 20.95 22.15
C HIS A 260 1.80 20.69 21.72
N ARG A 261 2.77 20.77 22.65
CA ARG A 261 4.16 20.44 22.37
C ARG A 261 4.33 18.98 21.94
N GLU A 262 3.62 18.06 22.59
CA GLU A 262 3.60 16.64 22.20
C GLU A 262 3.02 16.44 20.80
N LEU A 263 1.91 17.11 20.47
CA LEU A 263 1.33 17.07 19.13
C LEU A 263 2.28 17.60 18.05
N ASP A 264 3.02 18.66 18.35
CA ASP A 264 4.01 19.21 17.41
C ASP A 264 5.19 18.25 17.21
N VAL A 265 5.65 17.56 18.26
CA VAL A 265 6.66 16.48 18.15
C VAL A 265 6.13 15.33 17.29
N VAL A 266 4.90 14.88 17.52
CA VAL A 266 4.27 13.83 16.72
C VAL A 266 4.09 14.27 15.26
N ARG A 267 3.74 15.54 15.02
CA ARG A 267 3.62 16.09 13.66
C ARG A 267 4.97 16.17 12.95
N ALA A 268 6.02 16.58 13.66
CA ALA A 268 7.40 16.59 13.14
C ALA A 268 7.88 15.17 12.82
N ALA A 269 7.57 14.19 13.67
CA ALA A 269 7.91 12.78 13.44
C ALA A 269 7.11 12.14 12.28
N ASN A 270 5.88 12.58 12.03
CA ASN A 270 5.06 12.10 10.90
C ASN A 270 5.49 12.68 9.54
N GLN A 271 6.21 13.78 9.52
CA GLN A 271 6.68 14.43 8.29
C GLN A 271 7.59 13.53 7.44
N PRO A 272 8.64 12.87 7.99
CA PRO A 272 9.45 11.91 7.24
C PRO A 272 8.64 10.68 6.77
N LEU A 273 7.71 10.17 7.59
CA LEU A 273 6.83 9.07 7.17
C LEU A 273 5.98 9.44 5.96
N GLN A 274 5.41 10.66 5.93
CA GLN A 274 4.67 11.13 4.75
C GLN A 274 5.56 11.29 3.52
N TYR A 275 6.80 11.73 3.70
CA TYR A 275 7.77 11.81 2.62
C TYR A 275 8.10 10.41 2.06
N ASP A 276 8.37 9.45 2.94
CA ASP A 276 8.65 8.07 2.56
C ASP A 276 7.45 7.42 1.87
N LEU A 277 6.23 7.64 2.34
CA LEU A 277 5.01 7.17 1.67
C LEU A 277 4.87 7.74 0.26
N ARG A 278 5.15 9.03 0.06
CA ARG A 278 5.15 9.62 -1.29
C ARG A 278 6.22 9.01 -2.19
N ARG A 279 7.42 8.76 -1.63
CA ARG A 279 8.54 8.15 -2.35
C ARG A 279 8.24 6.70 -2.74
N VAL A 280 7.70 5.90 -1.83
CA VAL A 280 7.29 4.51 -2.10
C VAL A 280 6.18 4.49 -3.15
N ASN A 281 5.18 5.36 -3.05
CA ASN A 281 4.14 5.47 -4.08
C ASN A 281 4.71 5.82 -5.46
N ALA A 282 5.67 6.75 -5.53
CA ALA A 282 6.33 7.08 -6.80
C ALA A 282 7.11 5.88 -7.38
N LEU A 283 7.79 5.10 -6.53
CA LEU A 283 8.48 3.87 -6.94
C LEU A 283 7.52 2.79 -7.42
N LEU A 284 6.39 2.60 -6.73
CA LEU A 284 5.37 1.63 -7.13
C LEU A 284 4.76 1.98 -8.49
N VAL A 285 4.47 3.27 -8.73
CA VAL A 285 3.98 3.74 -10.04
C VAL A 285 5.03 3.51 -11.12
N ALA A 286 6.30 3.86 -10.87
CA ALA A 286 7.38 3.63 -11.83
C ALA A 286 7.57 2.13 -12.16
N HIS A 287 7.47 1.26 -11.15
CA HIS A 287 7.54 -0.19 -11.34
C HIS A 287 6.34 -0.73 -12.13
N ALA A 288 5.13 -0.24 -11.85
CA ALA A 288 3.93 -0.61 -12.59
C ALA A 288 4.02 -0.20 -14.06
N GLU A 289 4.54 0.99 -14.35
CA GLU A 289 4.79 1.44 -15.72
C GLU A 289 5.85 0.59 -16.42
N GLU A 290 6.97 0.26 -15.75
CA GLU A 290 8.00 -0.59 -16.34
C GLU A 290 7.48 -2.01 -16.61
N HIS A 291 6.68 -2.56 -15.69
CA HIS A 291 6.00 -3.83 -15.91
C HIS A 291 5.06 -3.79 -17.12
N GLN A 292 4.33 -2.68 -17.33
CA GLN A 292 3.53 -2.50 -18.53
C GLN A 292 4.37 -2.45 -19.81
N ARG A 293 5.55 -1.81 -19.77
CA ARG A 293 6.50 -1.80 -20.89
C ARG A 293 7.04 -3.20 -21.18
N ASP A 294 7.35 -3.99 -20.15
CA ASP A 294 7.79 -5.38 -20.29
C ASP A 294 6.72 -6.28 -20.91
N ILE A 295 5.46 -6.12 -20.49
CA ILE A 295 4.33 -6.83 -21.08
C ILE A 295 4.20 -6.47 -22.57
N ALA A 296 4.33 -5.20 -22.94
CA ALA A 296 4.29 -4.77 -24.33
C ALA A 296 5.44 -5.40 -25.14
N ARG A 297 6.68 -5.32 -24.63
CA ARG A 297 7.86 -5.96 -25.25
C ARG A 297 7.67 -7.46 -25.46
N THR A 298 7.08 -8.15 -24.48
CA THR A 298 6.82 -9.60 -24.57
C THR A 298 5.82 -9.91 -25.69
N ARG A 299 4.74 -9.14 -25.80
CA ARG A 299 3.75 -9.31 -26.89
C ARG A 299 4.36 -9.05 -28.27
N ASP A 300 5.20 -8.03 -28.39
CA ASP A 300 5.87 -7.71 -29.65
C ASP A 300 6.84 -8.83 -30.07
N LEU A 301 7.54 -9.43 -29.09
CA LEU A 301 8.40 -10.60 -29.31
C LEU A 301 7.59 -11.85 -29.68
N GLU A 302 6.47 -12.12 -28.99
CA GLU A 302 5.57 -13.24 -29.33
C GLU A 302 5.00 -13.11 -30.75
N THR A 303 4.62 -11.89 -31.13
CA THR A 303 4.12 -11.57 -32.47
C THR A 303 5.21 -11.79 -33.52
N SER A 304 6.43 -11.30 -33.23
CA SER A 304 7.59 -11.46 -34.11
C SER A 304 8.02 -12.93 -34.25
N SER A 305 8.01 -13.69 -33.15
CA SER A 305 8.27 -15.13 -33.12
C SER A 305 7.24 -15.91 -33.94
N SER A 306 5.95 -15.56 -33.81
CA SER A 306 4.88 -16.18 -34.60
C SER A 306 5.03 -15.90 -36.09
N ALA A 307 5.42 -14.67 -36.46
CA ALA A 307 5.70 -14.29 -37.83
C ALA A 307 6.93 -15.02 -38.40
N ALA A 308 7.99 -15.16 -37.61
CA ALA A 308 9.19 -15.90 -38.00
C ALA A 308 8.89 -17.39 -38.22
N GLU A 309 8.08 -17.99 -37.35
CA GLU A 309 7.66 -19.39 -37.49
C GLU A 309 6.78 -19.59 -38.73
N ALA A 310 5.85 -18.68 -38.99
CA ALA A 310 5.06 -18.71 -40.23
C ALA A 310 5.94 -18.60 -41.48
N ALA A 311 6.96 -17.73 -41.46
CA ALA A 311 7.91 -17.60 -42.56
C ALA A 311 8.75 -18.87 -42.76
N ARG A 312 9.18 -19.52 -41.68
CA ARG A 312 9.88 -20.81 -41.72
C ARG A 312 9.01 -21.91 -42.32
N VAL A 313 7.77 -22.05 -41.85
CA VAL A 313 6.83 -23.05 -42.38
C VAL A 313 6.58 -22.81 -43.87
N SER A 314 6.41 -21.55 -44.29
CA SER A 314 6.27 -21.20 -45.71
C SER A 314 7.51 -21.57 -46.52
N ALA A 315 8.70 -21.22 -46.04
CA ALA A 315 9.95 -21.55 -46.72
C ALA A 315 10.16 -23.07 -46.83
N HIS A 316 9.77 -23.84 -45.81
CA HIS A 316 9.83 -25.29 -45.85
C HIS A 316 8.85 -25.87 -46.88
N ALA A 317 7.62 -25.34 -46.94
CA ALA A 317 6.65 -25.73 -47.94
C ALA A 317 7.13 -25.42 -49.38
N ASP A 318 7.78 -24.27 -49.58
CA ASP A 318 8.37 -23.89 -50.87
C ASP A 318 9.53 -24.82 -51.25
N GLN A 319 10.38 -25.19 -50.27
CA GLN A 319 11.46 -26.15 -50.49
C GLN A 319 10.92 -27.54 -50.83
N ASP A 320 9.90 -28.03 -50.13
CA ASP A 320 9.25 -29.31 -50.41
C ASP A 320 8.61 -29.31 -51.80
N SER A 321 7.96 -28.21 -52.18
CA SER A 321 7.39 -28.01 -53.52
C SER A 321 8.48 -28.03 -54.60
N ALA A 322 9.59 -27.31 -54.37
CA ALA A 322 10.74 -27.31 -55.26
C ALA A 322 11.34 -28.73 -55.37
N GLN A 323 11.51 -29.44 -54.27
CA GLN A 323 12.04 -30.80 -54.26
C GLN A 323 11.11 -31.79 -54.98
N ALA A 324 9.80 -31.67 -54.77
CA ALA A 324 8.79 -32.45 -55.48
C ALA A 324 8.83 -32.19 -57.00
N SER A 325 9.15 -30.97 -57.43
CA SER A 325 9.31 -30.65 -58.87
C SER A 325 10.60 -31.20 -59.49
N VAL A 326 11.67 -31.32 -58.70
CA VAL A 326 12.99 -31.81 -59.16
C VAL A 326 13.03 -33.34 -59.24
N LEU A 327 12.35 -34.05 -58.32
CA LEU A 327 12.36 -35.52 -58.27
C LEU A 327 11.98 -36.20 -59.62
N PRO A 328 10.89 -35.79 -60.31
CA PRO A 328 10.55 -36.32 -61.63
C PRO A 328 11.63 -36.05 -62.69
N ILE A 329 12.27 -34.88 -62.66
CA ILE A 329 13.34 -34.50 -63.59
C ILE A 329 14.58 -35.36 -63.34
N ALA A 330 14.98 -35.52 -62.07
CA ALA A 330 16.10 -36.36 -61.68
C ALA A 330 15.86 -37.84 -62.04
N SER A 331 14.64 -38.34 -61.79
CA SER A 331 14.22 -39.69 -62.18
C SER A 331 14.29 -39.89 -63.69
N ARG A 332 13.77 -38.93 -64.48
CA ARG A 332 13.82 -38.97 -65.94
C ARG A 332 15.26 -38.93 -66.45
N ALA A 333 16.12 -38.10 -65.88
CA ALA A 333 17.53 -38.03 -66.22
C ALA A 333 18.29 -39.32 -65.86
N ALA A 334 17.94 -39.98 -64.75
CA ALA A 334 18.49 -41.29 -64.40
C ALA A 334 18.08 -42.37 -65.41
N SER A 335 16.79 -42.41 -65.79
CA SER A 335 16.27 -43.32 -66.81
C SER A 335 16.96 -43.11 -68.17
N PHE A 336 17.14 -41.86 -68.61
CA PHE A 336 17.87 -41.55 -69.83
C PHE A 336 19.34 -41.99 -69.77
N ARG A 337 20.03 -41.75 -68.65
CA ARG A 337 21.41 -42.22 -68.46
C ARG A 337 21.51 -43.74 -68.53
N SER A 338 20.58 -44.46 -67.90
CA SER A 338 20.53 -45.93 -67.97
C SER A 338 20.34 -46.41 -69.41
N ALA A 339 19.35 -45.86 -70.13
CA ALA A 339 19.08 -46.21 -71.52
C ALA A 339 20.31 -45.97 -72.42
N LEU A 340 21.00 -44.84 -72.24
CA LEU A 340 22.25 -44.54 -72.97
C LEU A 340 23.36 -45.56 -72.69
N VAL A 341 23.51 -46.02 -71.45
CA VAL A 341 24.48 -47.05 -71.08
C VAL A 341 24.12 -48.39 -71.73
N ASP A 342 22.84 -48.76 -71.73
CA ASP A 342 22.36 -49.99 -72.35
C ASP A 342 22.50 -49.96 -73.88
N ASP A 343 22.19 -48.84 -74.53
CA ASP A 343 22.39 -48.65 -75.97
C ASP A 343 23.88 -48.73 -76.33
N ARG A 344 24.75 -48.10 -75.53
CA ARG A 344 26.20 -48.20 -75.72
C ARG A 344 26.68 -49.64 -75.57
N ARG A 345 26.21 -50.37 -74.55
CA ARG A 345 26.53 -51.79 -74.36
C ARG A 345 26.07 -52.64 -75.55
N SER A 346 24.85 -52.43 -76.01
CA SER A 346 24.26 -53.10 -77.19
C SER A 346 25.03 -52.80 -78.48
N ALA A 347 25.43 -51.55 -78.71
CA ALA A 347 26.26 -51.16 -79.85
C ALA A 347 27.64 -51.84 -79.80
N THR A 348 28.26 -51.88 -78.62
CA THR A 348 29.56 -52.56 -78.42
C THR A 348 29.43 -54.07 -78.69
N GLN A 349 28.35 -54.69 -78.22
CA GLN A 349 28.06 -56.10 -78.49
C GLN A 349 27.84 -56.38 -79.98
N ARG A 350 27.14 -55.50 -80.70
CA ARG A 350 26.97 -55.59 -82.16
C ARG A 350 28.32 -55.48 -82.89
N LEU A 351 29.22 -54.61 -82.44
CA LEU A 351 30.58 -54.51 -83.02
C LEU A 351 31.36 -55.81 -82.80
N VAL A 352 31.33 -56.39 -81.60
CA VAL A 352 31.96 -57.68 -81.30
C VAL A 352 31.38 -58.79 -82.18
N GLN A 353 30.05 -58.89 -82.30
CA GLN A 353 29.41 -59.87 -83.19
C GLN A 353 29.79 -59.68 -84.65
N THR A 354 29.88 -58.43 -85.11
CA THR A 354 30.27 -58.09 -86.47
C THR A 354 31.72 -58.47 -86.73
N GLN A 355 32.64 -58.13 -85.82
CA GLN A 355 34.04 -58.55 -85.89
C GLN A 355 34.17 -60.07 -85.90
N GLU A 356 33.39 -60.78 -85.09
CA GLU A 356 33.40 -62.24 -85.07
C GLU A 356 32.86 -62.84 -86.37
N ARG A 357 31.83 -62.22 -86.96
CA ARG A 357 31.34 -62.62 -88.30
C ARG A 357 32.40 -62.36 -89.37
N VAL A 358 33.08 -61.22 -89.31
CA VAL A 358 34.19 -60.91 -90.21
C VAL A 358 35.31 -61.94 -90.05
N ARG A 359 35.76 -62.24 -88.82
CA ARG A 359 36.77 -63.30 -88.57
C ARG A 359 36.37 -64.64 -89.17
N ARG A 360 35.12 -65.07 -88.97
CA ARG A 360 34.60 -66.31 -89.56
C ARG A 360 34.59 -66.28 -91.09
N LEU A 361 34.20 -65.16 -91.70
CA LEU A 361 34.24 -65.00 -93.16
C LEU A 361 35.67 -64.98 -93.70
N THR A 362 36.60 -64.30 -93.02
CA THR A 362 38.03 -64.27 -93.38
C THR A 362 38.64 -65.67 -93.30
N ALA A 363 38.38 -66.41 -92.22
CA ALA A 363 38.84 -67.80 -92.09
C ALA A 363 38.27 -68.70 -93.20
N ARG A 364 37.00 -68.51 -93.57
CA ARG A 364 36.38 -69.23 -94.68
C ARG A 364 37.00 -68.85 -96.04
N ALA A 365 37.30 -67.58 -96.26
CA ALA A 365 37.98 -67.11 -97.48
C ALA A 365 39.37 -67.74 -97.60
N VAL A 366 40.18 -67.71 -96.54
CA VAL A 366 41.49 -68.37 -96.50
C VAL A 366 41.35 -69.88 -96.72
N GLY A 367 40.33 -70.52 -96.14
CA GLY A 367 40.02 -71.93 -96.39
C GLY A 367 39.69 -72.23 -97.86
N LEU A 368 38.92 -71.36 -98.53
CA LEU A 368 38.61 -71.46 -99.95
C LEU A 368 39.83 -71.19 -100.83
N GLU A 369 40.67 -70.21 -100.50
CA GLU A 369 41.94 -69.93 -101.19
C GLU A 369 42.89 -71.13 -101.10
N ASN A 370 43.02 -71.74 -99.93
CA ASN A 370 43.82 -72.96 -99.75
C ASN A 370 43.25 -74.14 -100.57
N ALA A 371 41.93 -74.31 -100.58
CA ALA A 371 41.28 -75.34 -101.40
C ALA A 371 41.50 -75.11 -102.90
N LEU A 372 41.46 -73.85 -103.35
CA LEU A 372 41.79 -73.45 -104.71
C LEU A 372 43.25 -73.76 -105.03
N ALA A 373 44.20 -73.39 -104.16
CA ALA A 373 45.62 -73.66 -104.33
C ALA A 373 45.90 -75.17 -104.41
N LEU A 374 45.28 -75.98 -103.54
CA LEU A 374 45.36 -77.45 -103.61
C LEU A 374 44.77 -77.99 -104.92
N SER A 375 43.65 -77.44 -105.38
CA SER A 375 43.05 -77.85 -106.66
C SER A 375 43.93 -77.48 -107.86
N GLN A 376 44.58 -76.32 -107.83
CA GLN A 376 45.55 -75.88 -108.83
C GLN A 376 46.79 -76.76 -108.81
N GLN A 377 47.31 -77.10 -107.63
CA GLN A 377 48.45 -78.00 -107.48
C GLN A 377 48.11 -79.41 -107.97
N ALA A 378 46.90 -79.91 -107.69
CA ALA A 378 46.41 -81.19 -108.21
C ALA A 378 46.26 -81.15 -109.74
N LEU A 379 45.75 -80.05 -110.31
CA LEU A 379 45.70 -79.83 -111.75
C LEU A 379 47.09 -79.79 -112.37
N GLN A 380 48.04 -79.08 -111.77
CA GLN A 380 49.44 -79.03 -112.22
C GLN A 380 50.11 -80.41 -112.13
N ALA A 381 49.88 -81.16 -111.05
CA ALA A 381 50.38 -82.53 -110.92
C ALA A 381 49.77 -83.45 -111.99
N LYS A 382 48.49 -83.25 -112.34
CA LYS A 382 47.82 -83.98 -113.41
C LYS A 382 48.34 -83.59 -114.80
N ILE A 383 48.63 -82.31 -115.02
CA ILE A 383 49.32 -81.82 -116.23
C ILE A 383 50.72 -82.42 -116.31
N ALA A 384 51.48 -82.49 -115.21
CA ALA A 384 52.79 -83.13 -115.16
C ALA A 384 52.72 -84.64 -115.42
N GLN A 385 51.72 -85.34 -114.89
CA GLN A 385 51.45 -86.75 -115.23
C GLN A 385 51.12 -86.94 -116.71
N LEU A 386 50.32 -86.06 -117.30
CA LEU A 386 50.00 -86.08 -118.73
C LEU A 386 51.23 -85.74 -119.58
N GLY A 387 52.08 -84.80 -119.13
CA GLY A 387 53.38 -84.52 -119.74
C GLY A 387 54.30 -85.75 -119.71
N GLY A 388 54.39 -86.44 -118.57
CA GLY A 388 55.14 -87.69 -118.45
C GLY A 388 54.60 -88.84 -119.30
N LEU A 389 53.29 -88.87 -119.59
CA LEU A 389 52.68 -89.80 -120.54
C LEU A 389 53.04 -89.47 -121.99
N ILE A 390 53.11 -88.17 -122.34
CA ILE A 390 53.55 -87.71 -123.67
C ILE A 390 55.04 -88.07 -123.89
N ASP A 391 55.89 -87.91 -122.88
CA ASP A 391 57.30 -88.32 -122.95
C ASP A 391 57.46 -89.85 -123.01
N HIS A 392 56.59 -90.61 -122.34
CA HIS A 392 56.58 -92.08 -122.45
C HIS A 392 56.13 -92.59 -123.82
N ASP A 393 55.16 -91.92 -124.46
CA ASP A 393 54.71 -92.29 -125.81
C ASP A 393 55.73 -91.87 -126.89
N PHE A 394 56.51 -90.83 -126.65
CA PHE A 394 57.64 -90.44 -127.51
C PHE A 394 58.81 -91.43 -127.42
N LEU A 395 59.08 -92.01 -126.25
CA LEU A 395 60.14 -93.01 -126.06
C LEU A 395 59.73 -94.44 -126.46
N ARG A 396 58.43 -94.79 -126.45
CA ARG A 396 57.94 -96.14 -126.80
C ARG A 396 57.92 -96.42 -128.31
N LYS A 397 57.92 -95.39 -129.17
CA LYS A 397 57.98 -95.57 -130.64
C LYS A 397 59.39 -95.79 -131.20
N ARG A 398 60.45 -95.75 -130.38
CA ARG A 398 61.85 -95.77 -130.86
C ARG A 398 62.58 -97.12 -130.71
N THR A 399 62.00 -98.15 -130.09
CA THR A 399 62.74 -99.39 -129.73
C THR A 399 61.99 -100.70 -129.97
N GLY A 400 61.22 -100.81 -131.06
CA GLY A 400 60.63 -102.06 -131.57
C GLY A 400 61.18 -102.40 -132.97
N ARG A 401 62.45 -102.79 -133.03
CA ARG A 401 63.29 -102.94 -134.22
C ARG A 401 62.95 -104.21 -135.02
N SER A 402 62.93 -104.05 -136.34
CA SER A 402 62.98 -105.11 -137.34
C SER A 402 64.05 -106.18 -137.07
N ARG A 403 63.71 -107.44 -137.35
CA ARG A 403 64.67 -108.42 -137.85
C ARG A 403 63.93 -109.51 -138.62
N PHE A 404 64.55 -109.90 -139.73
CA PHE A 404 64.05 -110.62 -140.91
C PHE A 404 63.45 -109.65 -141.95
N GLU A 405 64.00 -109.54 -143.16
CA GLU A 405 64.86 -110.50 -143.84
C GLU A 405 65.61 -109.86 -145.01
N VAL A 406 66.86 -110.30 -145.18
CA VAL A 406 67.65 -110.36 -146.42
C VAL A 406 66.99 -109.75 -147.68
N MET A 407 67.63 -108.69 -148.21
CA MET A 407 67.67 -108.15 -149.59
C MET A 407 67.17 -106.70 -149.82
N GLN A 408 67.99 -105.94 -150.57
CA GLN A 408 67.66 -104.83 -151.50
C GLN A 408 67.61 -103.33 -151.07
N SER A 409 68.28 -102.53 -151.92
CA SER A 409 68.20 -101.08 -152.28
C SER A 409 68.55 -100.01 -151.22
N HIS A 410 69.75 -99.38 -151.28
CA HIS A 410 70.13 -98.11 -152.00
C HIS A 410 69.42 -96.85 -151.43
N GLU A 411 70.03 -95.71 -151.07
CA GLU A 411 71.40 -95.15 -151.13
C GLU A 411 71.35 -93.79 -150.39
N ASP A 412 72.44 -93.37 -149.72
CA ASP A 412 72.49 -92.30 -148.70
C ASP A 412 72.84 -90.88 -149.21
N ALA A 413 72.37 -89.84 -148.49
CA ALA A 413 72.87 -88.47 -148.55
C ALA A 413 72.69 -87.69 -147.22
N SER A 414 73.81 -87.19 -146.67
CA SER A 414 74.12 -85.81 -146.20
C SER A 414 73.02 -84.95 -145.52
N THR A 415 73.19 -84.19 -144.43
CA THR A 415 74.35 -83.58 -143.74
C THR A 415 73.87 -82.85 -142.45
N GLU A 416 74.73 -82.80 -141.42
CA GLU A 416 74.56 -82.28 -140.04
C GLU A 416 74.83 -80.76 -139.89
N SER A 417 74.63 -80.09 -138.76
CA SER A 417 73.54 -80.00 -137.75
C SER A 417 73.80 -78.75 -136.91
#